data_AF-A0A3D4R4J1-F1
#
_entry.id   AF-A0A3D4R4J1-F1
#
_cell.length_a   1.000
_cell.length_b   1.000
_cell.length_c   1.000
_cell.angle_alpha   90.00
_cell.angle_beta   90.00
_cell.angle_gamma   90.00
#
_symmetry.space_group_name_H-M   'P 1'
#
loop_
_entity.id
_entity.type
_entity.pdbx_description
1 polymer ?
#
loop_
_entity_poly.entity_id
_entity_poly.type
_entity_poly.pdbx_seq_one_letter_code
_entity_poly.pdbx_strand_id
1 'polypeptide(L)' 'YRNRNFRIEQVEKAPSCPDWIFDVCFDPQTAGGLFFSLPAAKARTLVETMRRAGIPDAAIVGDVTGDHPGRILIE' A
#
# COMPACT_ATOMS: atom_id res chain seq x y z
N TYR A 1 10.40 12.71 8.23
CA TYR A 1 11.66 11.95 8.06
C TYR A 1 11.85 10.73 8.97
N ARG A 2 11.41 10.70 10.26
CA ARG A 2 11.61 9.50 11.12
C ARG A 2 11.06 8.19 10.52
N ASN A 3 9.84 8.19 10.00
CA ASN A 3 9.23 7.01 9.37
C ASN A 3 10.05 6.51 8.17
N ARG A 4 10.43 7.44 7.28
CA ARG A 4 11.30 7.18 6.14
C ARG A 4 12.61 6.54 6.58
N ASN A 5 13.34 7.18 7.49
CA ASN A 5 14.65 6.67 7.94
C ASN A 5 14.55 5.29 8.60
N PHE A 6 13.45 5.01 9.31
CA PHE A 6 13.23 3.70 9.92
C PHE A 6 12.91 2.59 8.90
N ARG A 7 12.18 2.92 7.83
CA ARG A 7 11.70 1.93 6.84
C ARG A 7 12.52 1.84 5.57
N ILE A 8 13.39 2.82 5.28
CA ILE A 8 14.06 2.92 3.97
C ILE A 8 14.85 1.68 3.59
N GLU A 9 15.46 1.01 4.57
CA GLU A 9 16.19 -0.25 4.36
C GLU A 9 15.27 -1.39 3.89
N GLN A 10 13.95 -1.31 4.06
CA GLN A 10 12.98 -2.32 3.64
C GLN A 10 12.24 -1.95 2.36
N VAL A 11 12.44 -0.74 1.83
CA VAL A 11 11.67 -0.21 0.71
C VAL A 11 12.56 0.02 -0.50
N GLU A 12 12.16 -0.54 -1.63
CA GLU A 12 12.74 -0.27 -2.95
C GLU A 12 11.80 0.64 -3.73
N LYS A 13 12.37 1.65 -4.39
CA LYS A 13 11.63 2.60 -5.23
C LYS A 13 11.90 2.27 -6.68
N ALA A 14 10.87 1.88 -7.44
CA ALA A 14 11.01 1.64 -8.86
C ALA A 14 11.25 2.97 -9.61
N PRO A 15 11.93 2.94 -10.78
CA PRO A 15 12.10 4.13 -11.62
C PRO A 15 10.79 4.77 -12.09
N SER A 16 9.70 4.00 -12.16
CA SER A 16 8.36 4.48 -12.52
C SER A 16 7.71 5.34 -11.43
N CYS A 17 8.15 5.21 -10.18
CA CYS A 17 7.53 5.90 -9.05
C CYS A 17 8.02 7.35 -8.98
N PRO A 18 7.14 8.35 -9.04
CA PRO A 18 7.52 9.75 -8.82
C PRO A 18 8.02 9.99 -7.38
N ASP A 19 8.99 10.90 -7.20
CA ASP A 19 9.53 11.22 -5.86
C ASP A 19 8.45 11.67 -4.88
N TRP A 20 7.49 12.46 -5.34
CA TRP A 20 6.41 12.97 -4.48
C TRP A 20 5.46 11.87 -4.01
N ILE A 21 5.21 10.82 -4.81
CA ILE A 21 4.44 9.64 -4.37
C ILE A 21 5.25 8.87 -3.32
N PHE A 22 6.53 8.65 -3.61
CA PHE A 22 7.41 7.94 -2.69
C PHE A 22 7.48 8.61 -1.33
N ASP A 23 7.58 9.95 -1.29
CA ASP A 23 7.61 10.70 -0.04
C ASP A 23 6.28 10.62 0.72
N VAL A 24 5.13 10.64 0.02
CA VAL A 24 3.79 10.47 0.63
C VAL A 24 3.66 9.13 1.36
N CYS A 25 4.29 8.05 0.87
CA CYS A 25 4.25 6.74 1.53
C CYS A 25 4.88 6.73 2.94
N PHE A 26 5.63 7.77 3.32
CA PHE A 26 6.21 7.91 4.65
C PHE A 26 5.52 8.96 5.54
N ASP A 27 4.45 9.59 5.04
CA ASP A 27 3.68 10.60 5.75
C ASP A 27 2.89 9.97 6.92
N PRO A 28 2.98 10.51 8.15
CA PRO A 28 2.27 9.95 9.30
C PRO A 28 0.75 10.08 9.12
N GLN A 29 0.04 8.95 9.17
CA GLN A 29 -1.42 8.93 9.10
C GLN A 29 -2.03 8.96 10.52
N THR A 30 -2.73 10.04 10.87
CA THR A 30 -3.51 10.12 12.11
C THR A 30 -4.93 9.64 11.84
N ALA A 31 -5.43 8.66 12.60
CA ALA A 31 -6.72 8.01 12.33
C ALA A 31 -6.83 7.46 10.89
N GLY A 32 -5.75 6.84 10.41
CA GLY A 32 -5.69 6.24 9.09
C GLY A 32 -6.68 5.08 8.89
N GLY A 33 -6.77 4.63 7.64
CA GLY A 33 -7.62 3.51 7.25
C GLY A 33 -7.08 2.14 7.66
N LEU A 34 -7.82 1.10 7.29
CA LEU A 34 -7.39 -0.29 7.42
C LEU A 34 -6.56 -0.71 6.20
N PHE A 35 -5.39 -1.30 6.45
CA PHE A 35 -4.54 -1.91 5.44
C PHE A 35 -4.33 -3.38 5.77
N PHE A 36 -4.79 -4.27 4.90
CA PHE A 36 -4.78 -5.72 5.14
C PHE A 36 -4.65 -6.49 3.83
N SER A 37 -4.21 -7.75 3.92
CA SER A 37 -4.11 -8.67 2.80
C SER A 37 -5.26 -9.69 2.80
N LEU A 38 -5.57 -10.19 1.62
CA LEU A 38 -6.56 -11.26 1.41
C LEU A 38 -6.19 -12.08 0.15
N PRO A 39 -6.75 -13.29 -0.03
CA PRO A 39 -6.57 -14.03 -1.27
C PRO A 39 -7.00 -13.21 -2.49
N ALA A 40 -6.16 -13.15 -3.52
CA ALA A 40 -6.36 -12.30 -4.70
C ALA A 40 -7.75 -12.49 -5.36
N ALA A 41 -8.25 -13.74 -5.40
CA ALA A 41 -9.56 -14.07 -5.94
C ALA A 41 -10.74 -13.36 -5.24
N LYS A 42 -10.55 -12.87 -4.01
CA LYS A 42 -11.57 -12.16 -3.22
C LYS A 42 -11.44 -10.64 -3.28
N ALA A 43 -10.32 -10.11 -3.76
CA ALA A 43 -9.97 -8.69 -3.65
C ALA A 43 -10.97 -7.75 -4.34
N ARG A 44 -11.28 -8.01 -5.62
CA ARG A 44 -12.20 -7.17 -6.41
C ARG A 44 -13.61 -7.17 -5.82
N THR A 45 -14.15 -8.35 -5.52
CA THR A 45 -15.50 -8.49 -4.95
C THR A 45 -15.64 -7.78 -3.60
N LEU A 46 -14.62 -7.84 -2.75
CA LEU A 46 -14.64 -7.16 -1.46
C LEU A 46 -14.62 -5.65 -1.63
N VAL A 47 -13.74 -5.11 -2.48
CA VAL A 47 -13.67 -3.67 -2.76
C VAL A 47 -14.99 -3.13 -3.30
N GLU A 48 -15.59 -3.82 -4.26
CA GLU A 48 -16.91 -3.42 -4.78
C GLU A 48 -17.99 -3.43 -3.70
N THR A 49 -17.96 -4.42 -2.81
CA THR A 49 -18.91 -4.53 -1.69
C THR A 49 -18.71 -3.40 -0.69
N MET A 50 -17.47 -3.09 -0.32
CA MET A 50 -17.14 -1.96 0.57
C MET A 50 -17.57 -0.61 -0.04
N ARG A 51 -17.33 -0.41 -1.34
CA ARG A 51 -17.80 0.79 -2.06
C ARG A 51 -19.32 0.92 -2.04
N ARG A 52 -20.05 -0.17 -2.31
CA ARG A 52 -21.53 -0.19 -2.19
C ARG A 52 -22.03 0.05 -0.77
N ALA A 53 -21.24 -0.32 0.24
CA ALA A 53 -21.55 -0.11 1.65
C ALA A 53 -21.18 1.29 2.16
N GLY A 54 -20.74 2.22 1.29
CA GLY A 54 -20.43 3.60 1.65
C GLY A 54 -18.96 3.86 1.98
N ILE A 55 -18.04 2.97 1.59
CA ILE A 55 -16.58 3.16 1.70
C ILE A 55 -16.02 3.38 0.28
N PRO A 56 -16.17 4.57 -0.31
CA PRO A 56 -15.82 4.83 -1.71
C PRO A 56 -14.33 4.65 -2.00
N ASP A 57 -13.48 4.97 -1.02
CA ASP A 57 -12.02 4.95 -1.15
C ASP A 57 -11.41 3.55 -0.96
N ALA A 58 -12.22 2.51 -0.76
CA ALA A 58 -11.72 1.14 -0.74
C ALA A 58 -10.98 0.84 -2.06
N ALA A 59 -9.75 0.36 -1.96
CA ALA A 59 -8.86 0.17 -3.11
C ALA A 59 -7.96 -1.06 -2.91
N ILE A 60 -7.62 -1.69 -4.04
CA ILE A 60 -6.49 -2.63 -4.11
C ILE A 60 -5.27 -1.77 -4.46
N VAL A 61 -4.25 -1.81 -3.60
CA VAL A 61 -3.07 -0.93 -3.73
C VAL A 61 -1.77 -1.69 -4.02
N GLY A 62 -1.85 -3.00 -4.22
CA GLY A 62 -0.72 -3.85 -4.55
C GLY A 62 -0.98 -5.32 -4.24
N ASP A 63 0.08 -6.12 -4.36
CA ASP A 63 0.06 -7.57 -4.19
C ASP A 63 1.15 -8.02 -3.20
N VAL A 64 0.96 -9.20 -2.61
CA VAL A 64 1.97 -9.87 -1.78
C VAL A 64 2.59 -10.99 -2.61
N THR A 65 3.89 -10.91 -2.88
CA THR A 65 4.61 -11.88 -3.72
C THR A 65 5.66 -12.66 -2.92
N GLY A 66 6.16 -13.75 -3.51
CA GLY A 66 7.27 -14.53 -2.94
C GLY A 66 8.66 -14.05 -3.36
N ASP A 67 8.76 -13.09 -4.30
CA ASP A 67 10.00 -12.78 -5.03
C ASP A 67 11.01 -12.01 -4.16
N HIS A 68 10.54 -11.26 -3.16
CA HIS A 68 11.40 -10.44 -2.28
C HIS A 68 10.90 -10.43 -0.81
N PRO A 69 11.11 -11.51 -0.04
CA PRO A 69 10.65 -11.59 1.34
C PRO A 69 11.18 -10.46 2.22
N GLY A 70 10.28 -9.80 2.96
CA GLY A 70 10.63 -8.71 3.88
C GLY A 70 10.97 -7.38 3.21
N ARG A 71 10.73 -7.26 1.90
CA ARG A 71 10.87 -6.02 1.12
C ARG A 71 9.52 -5.48 0.67
N ILE A 72 9.48 -4.19 0.36
CA ILE A 72 8.34 -3.49 -0.23
C ILE A 72 8.84 -2.77 -1.48
N LEU A 73 8.25 -3.05 -2.64
CA LEU A 73 8.50 -2.30 -3.87
C LEU A 73 7.40 -1.26 -4.05
N ILE A 74 7.78 -0.03 -4.38
CA ILE A 74 6.86 1.06 -4.72
C ILE A 74 7.07 1.42 -6.20
N GLU A 75 6.01 1.28 -7.00
CA GLU A 75 6.01 1.45 -8.46
C GLU A 75 5.29 2.71 -8.95
#